data_AF-A0A817MU82-F1
#
_entry.id   AF-A0A817MU82-F1
#
_cell.length_a   1.000
_cell.length_b   1.000
_cell.length_c   1.000
_cell.angle_alpha   90.00
_cell.angle_beta   90.00
_cell.angle_gamma   90.00
#
_symmetry.space_group_name_H-M   'P 1'
#
loop_
_entity.id
_entity.type
_entity.pdbx_description
1 polymer ?
#
loop_
_entity_poly.entity_id
_entity_poly.type
_entity_poly.pdbx_seq_one_letter_code
_entity_poly.pdbx_strand_id
1 'polypeptide(L)'
;MEILKETNFDNPDVVRLIENNYLLNLVTQIQSSNFKSQILEATRTIPVNVKPIREWTKKEIKNWAREAKNHPDLIEYKVNFIVEALAVIKQAISLDSNFDLTEAQIISCLVILHSKNDKGRLIQVNTGEGKSTIISVLAVIYALMGKYVDIITSSPVLAERDAKEKANFYDMFKLQCSDNSDKSIYVRGEKPCYKKPIVYGDVAQFQFDTLRNDYSDLKTLACRRYDLAIVDEVDSMLIDDSSKIARLATTIAGIDQLQIIYHVLWHELTTISQRIMEFDEKFYLFYGKISFQNEKIILEYTNERKQTEKISDLKDYVARTLDISHIGKIITNSDEFDVFIRDHLRNYITQYINKEYQVPKNFVGFVNLQIPRWIDSALIAYEYQENVHYVVHNGLIKPVDFDSTGIIQNFSNWSDGLHQFLQIKHNLKMTSETFMTNFLSNRGYFKKYRTNLFGLTGTLGSDASRKVLTKV
;
A
#
# COMPACT_ATOMS: atom_id res chain seq x y z
N MET A 1 -12.39 -24.62 -31.75
CA MET A 1 -11.70 -25.75 -31.09
C MET A 1 -10.21 -25.48 -30.89
N GLU A 2 -9.49 -24.93 -31.88
CA GLU A 2 -8.04 -24.59 -31.75
C GLU A 2 -7.75 -23.50 -30.72
N ILE A 3 -8.52 -22.39 -30.74
CA ILE A 3 -8.36 -21.28 -29.76
C ILE A 3 -8.51 -21.76 -28.29
N LEU A 4 -9.37 -22.77 -28.05
CA LEU A 4 -9.62 -23.30 -26.70
C LEU A 4 -8.52 -24.25 -26.20
N LYS A 5 -7.79 -24.90 -27.11
CA LYS A 5 -6.63 -25.73 -26.76
C LYS A 5 -5.42 -24.88 -26.38
N GLU A 6 -5.31 -23.68 -26.95
CA GLU A 6 -4.19 -22.77 -26.70
C GLU A 6 -4.33 -21.98 -25.38
N THR A 7 -5.55 -21.69 -24.94
CA THR A 7 -5.81 -20.87 -23.73
C THR A 7 -5.62 -21.56 -22.38
N ASN A 8 -5.36 -22.88 -22.34
CA ASN A 8 -5.53 -23.66 -21.12
C ASN A 8 -4.30 -24.49 -20.77
N PHE A 9 -3.40 -23.92 -19.98
CA PHE A 9 -2.33 -24.67 -19.34
C PHE A 9 -2.75 -25.05 -17.90
N ASP A 10 -2.70 -26.37 -17.63
CA ASP A 10 -2.59 -27.02 -16.31
C ASP A 10 -3.86 -27.40 -15.50
N ASN A 11 -5.09 -27.36 -16.05
CA ASN A 11 -6.27 -27.95 -15.36
C ASN A 11 -6.89 -29.15 -16.11
N PRO A 12 -6.61 -30.41 -15.69
CA PRO A 12 -7.14 -31.62 -16.32
C PRO A 12 -8.67 -31.69 -16.40
N ASP A 13 -9.39 -31.09 -15.44
CA ASP A 13 -10.85 -31.10 -15.44
C ASP A 13 -11.43 -30.14 -16.48
N VAL A 14 -10.83 -28.97 -16.67
CA VAL A 14 -11.26 -28.02 -17.71
C VAL A 14 -10.94 -28.60 -19.09
N VAL A 15 -9.78 -29.23 -19.25
CA VAL A 15 -9.43 -29.97 -20.46
C VAL A 15 -10.48 -31.05 -20.74
N ARG A 16 -10.86 -31.85 -19.74
CA ARG A 16 -11.90 -32.89 -19.87
C ARG A 16 -13.29 -32.32 -20.20
N LEU A 17 -13.67 -31.16 -19.65
CA LEU A 17 -14.94 -30.50 -19.97
C LEU A 17 -14.96 -29.94 -21.39
N ILE A 18 -13.81 -29.50 -21.92
CA ILE A 18 -13.63 -29.09 -23.31
C ILE A 18 -13.64 -30.32 -24.23
N GLU A 19 -12.90 -31.38 -23.90
CA GLU A 19 -12.81 -32.63 -24.65
C GLU A 19 -14.17 -33.34 -24.78
N ASN A 20 -15.00 -33.27 -23.74
CA ASN A 20 -16.35 -33.83 -23.75
C ASN A 20 -17.41 -32.90 -24.38
N ASN A 21 -17.01 -31.78 -25.01
CA ASN A 21 -17.88 -30.75 -25.57
C ASN A 21 -18.91 -30.17 -24.58
N TYR A 22 -18.74 -30.35 -23.27
CA TYR A 22 -19.73 -29.91 -22.28
C TYR A 22 -19.85 -28.39 -22.24
N LEU A 23 -18.71 -27.69 -22.18
CA LEU A 23 -18.70 -26.22 -22.22
C LEU A 23 -19.23 -25.69 -23.55
N LEU A 24 -18.91 -26.35 -24.67
CA LEU A 24 -19.39 -25.97 -25.99
C LEU A 24 -20.92 -26.14 -26.11
N ASN A 25 -21.47 -27.19 -25.52
CA ASN A 25 -22.92 -27.40 -25.46
C ASN A 25 -23.59 -26.32 -24.61
N LEU A 26 -23.02 -25.95 -23.46
CA LEU A 26 -23.51 -24.84 -22.64
C LEU A 26 -23.45 -23.50 -23.39
N VAL A 27 -22.37 -23.22 -24.12
CA VAL A 27 -22.24 -22.01 -24.95
C VAL A 27 -23.33 -21.99 -26.03
N THR A 28 -23.51 -23.10 -26.76
CA THR A 28 -24.57 -23.24 -27.76
C THR A 28 -25.96 -23.05 -27.15
N GLN A 29 -26.19 -23.56 -25.93
CA GLN A 29 -27.43 -23.34 -25.18
C GLN A 29 -27.64 -21.87 -24.83
N ILE A 30 -26.61 -21.19 -24.32
CA ILE A 30 -26.65 -19.76 -23.99
C ILE A 30 -26.93 -18.92 -25.25
N GLN A 31 -26.37 -19.31 -26.41
CA GLN A 31 -26.60 -18.61 -27.69
C GLN A 31 -28.02 -18.86 -28.25
N SER A 32 -28.52 -20.09 -28.18
CA SER A 32 -29.80 -20.49 -28.81
C SER A 32 -31.06 -19.94 -28.15
N SER A 33 -30.97 -19.44 -26.90
CA SER A 33 -31.98 -18.59 -26.23
C SER A 33 -33.47 -19.00 -26.35
N ASN A 34 -33.77 -20.30 -26.45
CA ASN A 34 -35.11 -20.91 -26.30
C ASN A 34 -35.10 -21.95 -25.16
N PHE A 35 -34.72 -21.50 -23.96
CA PHE A 35 -34.40 -22.36 -22.82
C PHE A 35 -35.61 -22.62 -21.91
N LYS A 36 -36.76 -22.97 -22.49
CA LYS A 36 -38.00 -23.18 -21.72
C LYS A 36 -38.32 -24.64 -21.44
N SER A 37 -37.98 -25.57 -22.34
CA SER A 37 -38.56 -26.92 -22.32
C SER A 37 -37.78 -27.98 -21.55
N GLN A 38 -36.52 -27.77 -21.16
CA GLN A 38 -35.72 -28.77 -20.43
C GLN A 38 -35.51 -28.49 -18.93
N ILE A 39 -35.83 -27.27 -18.46
CA ILE A 39 -35.64 -26.84 -17.06
C ILE A 39 -36.97 -26.70 -16.28
N LEU A 40 -38.10 -26.95 -16.95
CA LEU A 40 -39.45 -26.81 -16.37
C LEU A 40 -39.78 -27.79 -15.23
N GLU A 41 -38.98 -28.85 -15.04
CA GLU A 41 -39.20 -29.79 -13.92
C GLU A 41 -38.42 -29.43 -12.64
N ALA A 42 -37.38 -28.59 -12.71
CA ALA A 42 -36.50 -28.32 -11.56
C ALA A 42 -36.69 -26.95 -10.88
N THR A 43 -37.32 -25.96 -11.54
CA THR A 43 -37.47 -24.59 -11.01
C THR A 43 -38.90 -24.08 -11.11
N ARG A 44 -39.80 -24.66 -10.30
CA ARG A 44 -41.16 -24.11 -10.09
C ARG A 44 -41.12 -22.93 -9.11
N THR A 45 -40.54 -21.79 -9.46
CA THR A 45 -40.66 -20.56 -8.64
C THR A 45 -40.46 -19.21 -9.35
N ILE A 46 -39.91 -19.15 -10.57
CA ILE A 46 -39.79 -17.87 -11.31
C ILE A 46 -41.04 -17.68 -12.19
N PRO A 47 -41.72 -16.51 -12.17
CA PRO A 47 -42.87 -16.25 -13.02
C PRO A 47 -42.51 -16.48 -14.48
N VAL A 48 -43.35 -17.26 -15.15
CA VAL A 48 -43.21 -17.60 -16.56
C VAL A 48 -43.36 -16.33 -17.40
N ASN A 49 -42.26 -15.64 -17.71
CA ASN A 49 -42.30 -14.66 -18.77
C ASN A 49 -42.43 -15.41 -20.10
N VAL A 50 -43.45 -15.09 -20.91
CA VAL A 50 -43.73 -15.82 -22.16
C VAL A 50 -42.66 -15.53 -23.22
N LYS A 51 -41.96 -14.41 -23.05
CA LYS A 51 -40.98 -13.83 -23.97
C LYS A 51 -39.57 -14.43 -23.82
N PRO A 52 -38.85 -14.73 -24.92
CA PRO A 52 -37.43 -15.13 -24.88
C PRO A 52 -36.55 -14.09 -24.18
N ILE A 53 -35.51 -14.54 -23.45
CA ILE A 53 -34.59 -13.65 -22.69
C ILE A 53 -33.96 -12.58 -23.58
N ARG A 54 -33.64 -12.93 -24.82
CA ARG A 54 -33.05 -12.01 -25.81
C ARG A 54 -33.93 -10.80 -26.12
N GLU A 55 -35.22 -10.87 -25.84
CA GLU A 55 -36.14 -9.77 -26.06
C GLU A 55 -36.49 -9.02 -24.77
N TRP A 56 -35.90 -9.40 -23.64
CA TRP A 56 -36.19 -8.75 -22.35
C TRP A 56 -35.69 -7.31 -22.32
N THR A 57 -36.44 -6.48 -21.62
CA THR A 57 -36.17 -5.07 -21.32
C THR A 57 -35.41 -4.91 -20.01
N LYS A 58 -34.83 -3.72 -19.76
CA LYS A 58 -34.17 -3.39 -18.48
C LYS A 58 -35.09 -3.61 -17.26
N LYS A 59 -36.41 -3.45 -17.42
CA LYS A 59 -37.41 -3.68 -16.36
C LYS A 59 -37.58 -5.16 -16.02
N GLU A 60 -37.61 -6.03 -17.04
CA GLU A 60 -37.73 -7.48 -16.85
C GLU A 60 -36.47 -8.05 -16.18
N ILE A 61 -35.29 -7.58 -16.58
CA ILE A 61 -34.00 -7.94 -15.95
C ILE A 61 -34.00 -7.53 -14.46
N LYS A 62 -34.46 -6.32 -14.13
CA LYS A 62 -34.59 -5.85 -12.73
C LYS A 62 -35.57 -6.69 -11.90
N ASN A 63 -36.63 -7.21 -12.52
CA ASN A 63 -37.59 -8.07 -11.85
C ASN A 63 -37.00 -9.45 -11.59
N TRP A 64 -36.37 -10.06 -12.61
CA TRP A 64 -35.65 -11.32 -12.48
C TRP A 64 -34.58 -11.27 -11.39
N ALA A 65 -33.77 -10.20 -11.36
CA ALA A 65 -32.73 -10.03 -10.35
C ALA A 65 -33.30 -9.91 -8.92
N ARG A 66 -34.52 -9.37 -8.75
CA ARG A 66 -35.21 -9.34 -7.45
C ARG A 66 -35.58 -10.75 -7.00
N GLU A 67 -36.08 -11.57 -7.91
CA GLU A 67 -36.50 -12.94 -7.63
C GLU A 67 -35.31 -13.84 -7.34
N ALA A 68 -34.24 -13.73 -8.13
CA ALA A 68 -32.98 -14.43 -7.91
C ALA A 68 -32.42 -14.20 -6.50
N LYS A 69 -32.51 -12.97 -5.96
CA LYS A 69 -32.06 -12.66 -4.59
C LYS A 69 -32.97 -13.22 -3.50
N ASN A 70 -34.26 -13.39 -3.77
CA ASN A 70 -35.25 -13.83 -2.79
C ASN A 70 -35.35 -15.36 -2.66
N HIS A 71 -34.76 -16.11 -3.60
CA HIS A 71 -34.80 -17.57 -3.64
C HIS A 71 -33.39 -18.17 -3.54
N PRO A 72 -32.78 -18.19 -2.33
CA PRO A 72 -31.45 -18.78 -2.14
C PRO A 72 -31.39 -20.27 -2.49
N ASP A 73 -32.51 -20.99 -2.48
CA ASP A 73 -32.58 -22.41 -2.89
C ASP A 73 -32.27 -22.60 -4.40
N LEU A 74 -32.43 -21.56 -5.24
CA LEU A 74 -32.01 -21.60 -6.65
C LEU A 74 -30.48 -21.70 -6.78
N ILE A 75 -29.75 -21.24 -5.76
CA ILE A 75 -28.29 -21.31 -5.67
C ILE A 75 -27.84 -22.75 -5.38
N GLU A 76 -28.72 -23.59 -4.82
CA GLU A 76 -28.49 -25.02 -4.58
C GLU A 76 -28.34 -25.80 -5.90
N TYR A 77 -29.07 -25.39 -6.95
CA TYR A 77 -28.93 -25.88 -8.33
C TYR A 77 -27.95 -25.02 -9.16
N LYS A 78 -26.74 -24.83 -8.63
CA LYS A 78 -25.69 -23.91 -9.09
C LYS A 78 -25.54 -23.81 -10.62
N VAL A 79 -25.57 -24.95 -11.34
CA VAL A 79 -25.36 -24.98 -12.80
C VAL A 79 -26.50 -24.32 -13.59
N ASN A 80 -27.76 -24.60 -13.26
CA ASN A 80 -28.91 -24.08 -13.98
C ASN A 80 -29.03 -22.56 -13.79
N PHE A 81 -28.81 -22.10 -12.56
CA PHE A 81 -28.78 -20.68 -12.24
C PHE A 81 -27.65 -19.96 -13.00
N ILE A 82 -26.43 -20.53 -13.06
CA ILE A 82 -25.32 -19.91 -13.79
C ILE A 82 -25.66 -19.70 -15.28
N VAL A 83 -26.23 -20.72 -15.93
CA VAL A 83 -26.58 -20.65 -17.36
C VAL A 83 -27.65 -19.59 -17.63
N GLU A 84 -28.70 -19.57 -16.81
CA GLU A 84 -29.76 -18.56 -16.91
C GLU A 84 -29.22 -17.16 -16.63
N ALA A 85 -28.44 -16.98 -15.56
CA ALA A 85 -27.82 -15.70 -15.21
C ALA A 85 -26.91 -15.20 -16.34
N LEU A 86 -26.09 -16.05 -16.96
CA LEU A 86 -25.26 -15.68 -18.10
C LEU A 86 -26.10 -15.24 -19.31
N ALA A 87 -27.22 -15.91 -19.59
CA ALA A 87 -28.12 -15.52 -20.68
C ALA A 87 -28.77 -14.15 -20.40
N VAL A 88 -29.21 -13.89 -19.17
CA VAL A 88 -29.78 -12.60 -18.77
C VAL A 88 -28.71 -11.49 -18.79
N ILE A 89 -27.49 -11.78 -18.35
CA ILE A 89 -26.36 -10.83 -18.38
C ILE A 89 -25.93 -10.51 -19.81
N LYS A 90 -25.90 -11.51 -20.70
CA LYS A 90 -25.65 -11.32 -22.13
C LYS A 90 -26.64 -10.31 -22.73
N GLN A 91 -27.93 -10.48 -22.43
CA GLN A 91 -28.95 -9.52 -22.83
C GLN A 91 -28.74 -8.13 -22.20
N ALA A 92 -28.40 -8.08 -20.91
CA ALA A 92 -28.15 -6.83 -20.22
C ALA A 92 -26.99 -6.03 -20.86
N ILE A 93 -25.91 -6.70 -21.23
CA ILE A 93 -24.75 -6.10 -21.91
C ILE A 93 -25.17 -5.55 -23.27
N SER A 94 -25.94 -6.31 -24.05
CA SER A 94 -26.46 -5.85 -25.34
C SER A 94 -27.29 -4.55 -25.20
N LEU A 95 -28.10 -4.42 -24.15
CA LEU A 95 -28.89 -3.22 -23.85
C LEU A 95 -28.09 -2.05 -23.26
N ASP A 96 -26.90 -2.29 -22.73
CA ASP A 96 -26.06 -1.28 -22.08
C ASP A 96 -25.02 -0.70 -23.04
N SER A 97 -24.33 -1.55 -23.79
CA SER A 97 -23.18 -1.18 -24.61
C SER A 97 -23.34 -1.44 -26.11
N ASN A 98 -24.48 -1.99 -26.56
CA ASN A 98 -24.71 -2.46 -27.95
C ASN A 98 -23.75 -3.55 -28.44
N PHE A 99 -22.92 -4.13 -27.56
CA PHE A 99 -22.07 -5.28 -27.86
C PHE A 99 -22.65 -6.56 -27.24
N ASP A 100 -22.27 -7.70 -27.78
CA ASP A 100 -22.66 -9.00 -27.25
C ASP A 100 -21.44 -9.69 -26.61
N LEU A 101 -21.68 -10.54 -25.60
CA LEU A 101 -20.62 -11.34 -25.00
C LEU A 101 -20.04 -12.31 -26.03
N THR A 102 -18.71 -12.29 -26.15
CA THR A 102 -17.99 -13.23 -27.01
C THR A 102 -17.96 -14.63 -26.40
N GLU A 103 -17.73 -15.65 -27.23
CA GLU A 103 -17.60 -17.03 -26.77
C GLU A 103 -16.45 -17.18 -25.77
N ALA A 104 -15.32 -16.49 -26.01
CA ALA A 104 -14.19 -16.48 -25.11
C ALA A 104 -14.59 -15.96 -23.72
N GLN A 105 -15.30 -14.83 -23.65
CA GLN A 105 -15.76 -14.25 -22.38
C GLN A 105 -16.74 -15.17 -21.63
N ILE A 106 -17.68 -15.80 -22.34
CA ILE A 106 -18.64 -16.75 -21.75
C ILE A 106 -17.89 -17.96 -21.18
N ILE A 107 -16.94 -18.51 -21.93
CA ILE A 107 -16.15 -19.67 -21.50
C ILE A 107 -15.28 -19.31 -20.30
N SER A 108 -14.62 -18.15 -20.28
CA SER A 108 -13.86 -17.69 -19.11
C SER A 108 -14.74 -17.61 -17.85
N CYS A 109 -15.96 -17.09 -17.98
CA CYS A 109 -16.92 -17.03 -16.88
C CYS A 109 -17.32 -18.44 -16.39
N LEU A 110 -17.70 -19.33 -17.32
CA LEU A 110 -18.06 -20.71 -16.99
C LEU A 110 -16.90 -21.44 -16.31
N VAL A 111 -15.67 -21.27 -16.78
CA VAL A 111 -14.49 -21.86 -16.14
C VAL A 111 -14.36 -21.35 -14.70
N ILE A 112 -14.49 -20.06 -14.42
CA ILE A 112 -14.42 -19.58 -13.02
C ILE A 112 -15.58 -20.13 -12.17
N LEU A 113 -16.80 -20.12 -12.70
CA LEU A 113 -18.02 -20.47 -11.96
C LEU A 113 -18.16 -21.98 -11.70
N HIS A 114 -17.64 -22.83 -12.60
CA HIS A 114 -17.59 -24.29 -12.47
C HIS A 114 -16.35 -24.80 -11.70
N SER A 115 -15.79 -23.96 -10.82
CA SER A 115 -14.72 -24.39 -9.93
C SER A 115 -15.15 -25.55 -9.01
N LYS A 116 -14.69 -26.77 -9.31
CA LYS A 116 -14.74 -27.91 -8.39
C LYS A 116 -13.61 -27.81 -7.37
N ASN A 117 -13.90 -28.22 -6.14
CA ASN A 117 -12.99 -28.32 -4.99
C ASN A 117 -12.70 -27.02 -4.23
N ASP A 118 -13.52 -25.97 -4.38
CA ASP A 118 -13.33 -24.68 -3.71
C ASP A 118 -11.86 -24.24 -3.82
N LYS A 119 -11.33 -24.10 -5.04
CA LYS A 119 -10.00 -23.53 -5.25
C LYS A 119 -10.12 -22.30 -6.12
N GLY A 120 -9.27 -21.31 -5.81
CA GLY A 120 -9.10 -20.14 -6.65
C GLY A 120 -8.65 -20.53 -8.06
N ARG A 121 -8.88 -19.65 -9.03
CA ARG A 121 -8.53 -19.87 -10.44
C ARG A 121 -7.90 -18.63 -11.03
N LEU A 122 -6.85 -18.83 -11.82
CA LEU A 122 -6.24 -17.81 -12.66
C LEU A 122 -6.59 -18.11 -14.11
N ILE A 123 -7.02 -17.09 -14.85
CA ILE A 123 -7.29 -17.21 -16.29
C ILE A 123 -6.44 -16.18 -17.02
N GLN A 124 -5.73 -16.65 -18.04
CA GLN A 124 -5.08 -15.76 -18.99
C GLN A 124 -6.08 -15.35 -20.07
N VAL A 125 -6.31 -14.05 -20.20
CA VAL A 125 -7.19 -13.44 -21.19
C VAL A 125 -6.39 -12.35 -21.87
N ASN A 126 -6.17 -12.47 -23.17
CA ASN A 126 -5.34 -11.51 -23.90
C ASN A 126 -5.91 -10.08 -23.77
N THR A 127 -5.00 -9.10 -23.74
CA THR A 127 -5.39 -7.69 -23.70
C THR A 127 -6.25 -7.35 -24.93
N GLY A 128 -7.38 -6.68 -24.70
CA GLY A 128 -8.37 -6.38 -25.75
C GLY A 128 -9.57 -7.35 -25.81
N GLU A 129 -9.47 -8.54 -25.22
CA GLU A 129 -10.59 -9.53 -25.18
C GLU A 129 -11.71 -9.15 -24.19
N GLY A 130 -11.56 -8.04 -23.45
CA GLY A 130 -12.59 -7.52 -22.55
C GLY A 130 -12.56 -8.13 -21.13
N LYS A 131 -11.39 -8.19 -20.49
CA LYS A 131 -11.23 -8.61 -19.07
C LYS A 131 -12.21 -7.91 -18.13
N SER A 132 -12.35 -6.58 -18.26
CA SER A 132 -13.28 -5.78 -17.44
C SER A 132 -14.74 -6.23 -17.59
N THR A 133 -15.13 -6.72 -18.77
CA THR A 133 -16.46 -7.31 -18.99
C THR A 133 -16.59 -8.63 -18.26
N ILE A 134 -15.62 -9.54 -18.37
CA ILE A 134 -15.61 -10.82 -17.64
C ILE A 134 -15.72 -10.59 -16.13
N ILE A 135 -14.93 -9.66 -15.58
CA ILE A 135 -14.98 -9.26 -14.18
C ILE A 135 -16.39 -8.79 -13.79
N SER A 136 -17.00 -7.93 -14.60
CA SER A 136 -18.35 -7.42 -14.32
C SER A 136 -19.43 -8.51 -14.33
N VAL A 137 -19.34 -9.49 -15.24
CA VAL A 137 -20.24 -10.65 -15.31
C VAL A 137 -20.13 -11.50 -14.05
N LEU A 138 -18.89 -11.85 -13.66
CA LEU A 138 -18.62 -12.63 -12.45
C LEU A 138 -19.12 -11.92 -11.20
N ALA A 139 -18.89 -10.61 -11.10
CA ALA A 139 -19.32 -9.79 -9.98
C ALA A 139 -20.86 -9.79 -9.83
N VAL A 140 -21.61 -9.69 -10.93
CA VAL A 140 -23.08 -9.79 -10.89
C VAL A 140 -23.51 -11.14 -10.34
N ILE A 141 -22.98 -12.24 -10.91
CA ILE A 141 -23.42 -13.60 -10.54
C ILE A 141 -23.13 -13.86 -9.06
N TYR A 142 -21.91 -13.61 -8.58
CA TYR A 142 -21.57 -13.84 -7.18
C TYR A 142 -22.30 -12.91 -6.21
N ALA A 143 -22.53 -11.64 -6.59
CA ALA A 143 -23.31 -10.74 -5.77
C ALA A 143 -24.80 -11.11 -5.70
N LEU A 144 -25.37 -11.67 -6.77
CA LEU A 144 -26.72 -12.26 -6.75
C LEU A 144 -26.78 -13.50 -5.85
N MET A 145 -25.69 -14.25 -5.75
CA MET A 145 -25.54 -15.36 -4.79
C MET A 145 -25.30 -14.89 -3.34
N GLY A 146 -25.39 -13.58 -3.07
CA GLY A 146 -25.27 -13.02 -1.72
C GLY A 146 -23.84 -12.83 -1.22
N LYS A 147 -22.82 -12.95 -2.07
CA LYS A 147 -21.42 -12.71 -1.71
C LYS A 147 -21.07 -11.23 -1.81
N TYR A 148 -20.26 -10.73 -0.87
CA TYR A 148 -19.53 -9.49 -1.09
C TYR A 148 -18.37 -9.72 -2.06
N VAL A 149 -18.30 -8.90 -3.11
CA VAL A 149 -17.32 -9.04 -4.19
C VAL A 149 -16.34 -7.87 -4.16
N ASP A 150 -15.07 -8.17 -3.92
CA ASP A 150 -13.96 -7.22 -4.00
C ASP A 150 -13.25 -7.37 -5.33
N ILE A 151 -13.31 -6.33 -6.15
CA ILE A 151 -12.61 -6.26 -7.44
C ILE A 151 -11.34 -5.44 -7.22
N ILE A 152 -10.20 -6.11 -7.39
CA ILE A 152 -8.89 -5.55 -7.03
C ILE A 152 -8.15 -5.21 -8.31
N THR A 153 -7.77 -3.94 -8.45
CA THR A 153 -7.09 -3.38 -9.63
C THR A 153 -5.72 -2.81 -9.26
N SER A 154 -4.85 -2.57 -10.24
CA SER A 154 -3.46 -2.13 -9.98
C SER A 154 -3.35 -0.66 -9.54
N SER A 155 -4.38 0.15 -9.79
CA SER A 155 -4.38 1.58 -9.49
C SER A 155 -5.74 2.08 -8.99
N PRO A 156 -5.78 3.05 -8.06
CA PRO A 156 -7.02 3.69 -7.61
C PRO A 156 -7.81 4.34 -8.76
N VAL A 157 -7.11 4.89 -9.75
CA VAL A 157 -7.73 5.57 -10.90
C VAL A 157 -8.53 4.58 -11.76
N LEU A 158 -7.99 3.37 -11.97
CA LEU A 158 -8.67 2.31 -12.70
C LEU A 158 -9.89 1.80 -11.92
N ALA A 159 -9.74 1.60 -10.60
CA ALA A 159 -10.85 1.23 -9.72
C ALA A 159 -12.01 2.23 -9.80
N GLU A 160 -11.72 3.53 -9.66
CA GLU A 160 -12.75 4.57 -9.71
C GLU A 160 -13.41 4.66 -11.09
N ARG A 161 -12.64 4.60 -12.17
CA ARG A 161 -13.15 4.61 -13.54
C ARG A 161 -14.11 3.44 -13.75
N ASP A 162 -13.65 2.22 -13.48
CA ASP A 162 -14.41 1.00 -13.77
C ASP A 162 -15.67 0.90 -12.89
N ALA A 163 -15.60 1.34 -11.62
CA ALA A 163 -16.77 1.41 -10.75
C ALA A 163 -17.84 2.35 -11.32
N LYS A 164 -17.45 3.53 -11.81
CA LYS A 164 -18.38 4.51 -12.41
C LYS A 164 -18.97 4.00 -13.72
N GLU A 165 -18.13 3.45 -14.60
CA GLU A 165 -18.57 2.93 -15.90
C GLU A 165 -19.57 1.77 -15.74
N LYS A 166 -19.34 0.87 -14.77
CA LYS A 166 -20.21 -0.30 -14.55
C LYS A 166 -21.41 -0.04 -13.64
N ALA A 167 -21.55 1.16 -13.07
CA ALA A 167 -22.63 1.49 -12.13
C ALA A 167 -24.04 1.25 -12.73
N ASN A 168 -24.27 1.75 -13.95
CA ASN A 168 -25.57 1.59 -14.64
C ASN A 168 -25.85 0.12 -14.99
N PHE A 169 -24.82 -0.62 -15.40
CA PHE A 169 -24.90 -2.05 -15.67
C PHE A 169 -25.31 -2.83 -14.42
N TYR A 170 -24.68 -2.57 -13.27
CA TYR A 170 -25.03 -3.22 -12.00
C TYR A 170 -26.44 -2.86 -11.52
N ASP A 171 -26.90 -1.63 -11.75
CA ASP A 171 -28.26 -1.20 -11.40
C ASP A 171 -29.34 -2.01 -12.13
N MET A 172 -29.07 -2.52 -13.35
CA MET A 172 -29.97 -3.44 -14.05
C MET A 172 -30.27 -4.71 -13.25
N PHE A 173 -29.37 -5.10 -12.35
CA PHE A 173 -29.51 -6.26 -11.46
C PHE A 173 -29.86 -5.88 -10.01
N LYS A 174 -30.25 -4.61 -9.78
CA LYS A 174 -30.45 -4.04 -8.43
C LYS A 174 -29.22 -4.23 -7.53
N LEU A 175 -28.03 -4.19 -8.13
CA LEU A 175 -26.76 -4.23 -7.42
C LEU A 175 -26.16 -2.83 -7.41
N GLN A 176 -25.37 -2.56 -6.39
CA GLN A 176 -24.67 -1.29 -6.25
C GLN A 176 -23.17 -1.58 -6.16
N CYS A 177 -22.37 -0.75 -6.82
CA CYS A 177 -20.93 -0.75 -6.69
C CYS A 177 -20.44 0.54 -6.01
N SER A 178 -19.19 0.54 -5.56
CA SER A 178 -18.44 1.72 -5.12
C SER A 178 -16.95 1.47 -5.30
N ASP A 179 -16.14 2.53 -5.28
CA ASP A 179 -14.70 2.45 -5.10
C ASP A 179 -14.30 2.64 -3.61
N ASN A 180 -13.14 2.12 -3.20
CA ASN A 180 -12.57 2.34 -1.86
C ASN A 180 -11.51 3.46 -1.81
N SER A 181 -11.31 4.17 -2.93
CA SER A 181 -10.32 5.22 -3.05
C SER A 181 -10.64 6.39 -2.10
N ASP A 182 -9.68 6.78 -1.27
CA ASP A 182 -9.85 7.87 -0.32
C ASP A 182 -9.84 9.21 -1.08
N LYS A 183 -11.03 9.80 -1.28
CA LYS A 183 -11.20 11.15 -1.86
C LYS A 183 -10.88 12.27 -0.86
N SER A 184 -10.75 11.90 0.41
CA SER A 184 -10.43 12.77 1.54
C SER A 184 -9.63 11.99 2.58
N ILE A 185 -8.96 12.68 3.50
CA ILE A 185 -8.26 12.05 4.62
C ILE A 185 -9.27 11.22 5.44
N TYR A 186 -9.12 9.90 5.43
CA TYR A 186 -9.93 9.01 6.26
C TYR A 186 -9.58 9.21 7.74
N VAL A 187 -10.59 9.57 8.53
CA VAL A 187 -10.40 9.87 9.96
C VAL A 187 -10.78 8.67 10.83
N ARG A 188 -12.05 8.23 10.78
CA ARG A 188 -12.57 7.12 11.59
C ARG A 188 -13.92 6.63 11.07
N GLY A 189 -14.26 5.38 11.40
CA GLY A 189 -15.61 4.83 11.25
C GLY A 189 -15.79 3.98 9.99
N GLU A 190 -16.99 3.44 9.84
CA GLU A 190 -17.35 2.61 8.70
C GLU A 190 -17.23 3.38 7.38
N LYS A 191 -16.51 2.84 6.40
CA LYS A 191 -16.54 3.42 5.06
C LYS A 191 -17.84 3.02 4.35
N PRO A 192 -18.59 3.98 3.77
CA PRO A 192 -19.85 3.68 3.08
C PRO A 192 -19.71 2.71 1.89
N CYS A 193 -18.56 2.71 1.22
CA CYS A 193 -18.30 1.83 0.07
C CYS A 193 -18.44 0.35 0.45
N TYR A 194 -17.97 -0.04 1.63
CA TYR A 194 -17.96 -1.43 2.07
C TYR A 194 -19.35 -2.00 2.42
N LYS A 195 -20.38 -1.15 2.51
CA LYS A 195 -21.79 -1.57 2.62
C LYS A 195 -22.38 -2.02 1.27
N LYS A 196 -21.72 -1.73 0.16
CA LYS A 196 -22.19 -2.11 -1.18
C LYS A 196 -21.80 -3.56 -1.49
N PRO A 197 -22.58 -4.33 -2.25
CA PRO A 197 -22.22 -5.72 -2.56
C PRO A 197 -20.92 -5.81 -3.38
N ILE A 198 -20.65 -4.85 -4.25
CA ILE A 198 -19.46 -4.83 -5.12
C ILE A 198 -18.59 -3.64 -4.75
N VAL A 199 -17.29 -3.86 -4.51
CA VAL A 199 -16.34 -2.78 -4.24
C VAL A 199 -15.12 -2.94 -5.14
N TYR A 200 -14.83 -1.89 -5.90
CA TYR A 200 -13.58 -1.76 -6.65
C TYR A 200 -12.53 -1.08 -5.78
N GLY A 201 -11.27 -1.44 -5.98
CA GLY A 201 -10.19 -0.79 -5.26
C GLY A 201 -8.82 -1.26 -5.68
N ASP A 202 -7.81 -0.45 -5.36
CA ASP A 202 -6.44 -0.92 -5.44
C ASP A 202 -6.06 -1.75 -4.21
N VAL A 203 -5.08 -2.64 -4.40
CA VAL A 203 -4.62 -3.56 -3.36
C VAL A 203 -4.12 -2.83 -2.10
N ALA A 204 -3.44 -1.70 -2.26
CA ALA A 204 -2.88 -0.96 -1.13
C ALA A 204 -4.00 -0.38 -0.25
N GLN A 205 -5.03 0.19 -0.87
CA GLN A 205 -6.15 0.77 -0.15
C GLN A 205 -6.97 -0.27 0.62
N PHE A 206 -7.20 -1.43 0.01
CA PHE A 206 -7.80 -2.58 0.69
C PHE A 206 -6.98 -3.06 1.90
N GLN A 207 -5.65 -3.08 1.76
CA GLN A 207 -4.76 -3.43 2.86
C GLN A 207 -4.79 -2.41 3.98
N PHE A 208 -4.72 -1.11 3.67
CA PHE A 208 -4.80 -0.05 4.66
C PHE A 208 -6.12 -0.10 5.42
N ASP A 209 -7.24 -0.30 4.73
CA ASP A 209 -8.56 -0.39 5.36
C ASP A 209 -8.70 -1.65 6.22
N THR A 210 -8.10 -2.76 5.80
CA THR A 210 -7.98 -3.97 6.62
C THR A 210 -7.15 -3.72 7.87
N LEU A 211 -5.99 -3.08 7.73
CA LEU A 211 -5.12 -2.79 8.86
C LEU A 211 -5.81 -1.85 9.87
N ARG A 212 -6.50 -0.82 9.38
CA ARG A 212 -7.28 0.13 10.20
C ARG A 212 -8.45 -0.54 10.93
N ASN A 213 -9.10 -1.51 10.27
CA ASN A 213 -10.17 -2.28 10.87
C ASN A 213 -9.67 -3.23 11.96
N ASP A 214 -8.66 -4.03 11.65
CA ASP A 214 -8.23 -5.14 12.52
C ASP A 214 -7.33 -4.67 13.67
N TYR A 215 -6.48 -3.67 13.45
CA TYR A 215 -5.48 -3.23 14.43
C TYR A 215 -5.79 -1.89 15.09
N SER A 216 -6.47 -0.98 14.38
CA SER A 216 -6.84 0.32 14.93
C SER A 216 -8.29 0.38 15.44
N ASP A 217 -9.05 -0.73 15.33
CA ASP A 217 -10.47 -0.85 15.71
C ASP A 217 -11.34 0.33 15.22
N LEU A 218 -11.02 0.84 14.02
CA LEU A 218 -11.75 1.96 13.42
C LEU A 218 -13.07 1.52 12.77
N LYS A 219 -13.36 0.21 12.77
CA LYS A 219 -14.52 -0.41 12.11
C LYS A 219 -14.63 -0.05 10.63
N THR A 220 -13.48 0.15 9.99
CA THR A 220 -13.38 0.67 8.61
C THR A 220 -14.16 -0.16 7.61
N LEU A 221 -14.14 -1.49 7.75
CA LEU A 221 -14.79 -2.43 6.83
C LEU A 221 -16.30 -2.58 7.03
N ALA A 222 -16.91 -1.86 7.98
CA ALA A 222 -18.32 -2.02 8.34
C ALA A 222 -18.65 -3.50 8.65
N CYS A 223 -19.59 -4.09 7.91
CA CYS A 223 -19.97 -5.50 8.01
C CYS A 223 -19.34 -6.38 6.92
N ARG A 224 -18.42 -5.84 6.10
CA ARG A 224 -17.86 -6.54 4.95
C ARG A 224 -16.96 -7.69 5.37
N ARG A 225 -17.12 -8.81 4.68
CA ARG A 225 -16.38 -10.05 4.89
C ARG A 225 -15.54 -10.35 3.65
N TYR A 226 -14.47 -11.12 3.82
CA TYR A 226 -13.60 -11.59 2.74
C TYR A 226 -14.27 -12.75 1.97
N ASP A 227 -15.44 -12.48 1.39
CA ASP A 227 -16.29 -13.49 0.74
C ASP A 227 -15.73 -13.90 -0.62
N LEU A 228 -15.35 -12.93 -1.47
CA LEU A 228 -14.79 -13.16 -2.80
C LEU A 228 -13.89 -12.00 -3.24
N ALA A 229 -12.72 -12.33 -3.77
CA ALA A 229 -11.85 -11.41 -4.49
C ALA A 229 -11.73 -11.80 -5.97
N ILE A 230 -11.87 -10.82 -6.87
CA ILE A 230 -11.58 -10.92 -8.29
C ILE A 230 -10.46 -9.93 -8.59
N VAL A 231 -9.29 -10.43 -8.97
CA VAL A 231 -8.08 -9.64 -9.15
C VAL A 231 -7.84 -9.44 -10.64
N ASP A 232 -7.74 -8.19 -11.08
CA ASP A 232 -7.31 -7.82 -12.42
C ASP A 232 -5.79 -7.63 -12.46
N GLU A 233 -5.15 -7.98 -13.57
CA GLU A 233 -3.69 -7.98 -13.75
C GLU A 233 -2.93 -8.58 -12.55
N VAL A 234 -3.25 -9.84 -12.25
CA VAL A 234 -2.72 -10.58 -11.09
C VAL A 234 -1.20 -10.63 -11.05
N ASP A 235 -0.57 -10.79 -12.21
CA ASP A 235 0.87 -10.82 -12.40
C ASP A 235 1.52 -9.53 -11.89
N SER A 236 0.98 -8.38 -12.26
CA SER A 236 1.48 -7.09 -11.78
C SER A 236 1.43 -6.98 -10.24
N MET A 237 0.40 -7.52 -9.59
CA MET A 237 0.26 -7.40 -8.13
C MET A 237 1.03 -8.44 -7.33
N LEU A 238 1.07 -9.68 -7.81
CA LEU A 238 1.61 -10.82 -7.07
C LEU A 238 3.04 -11.16 -7.46
N ILE A 239 3.53 -10.67 -8.60
CA ILE A 239 4.89 -10.88 -9.08
C ILE A 239 5.65 -9.56 -9.01
N ASP A 240 5.24 -8.56 -9.81
CA ASP A 240 6.00 -7.31 -9.94
C ASP A 240 5.96 -6.53 -8.62
N ASP A 241 4.77 -6.35 -8.05
CA ASP A 241 4.55 -5.67 -6.78
C ASP A 241 4.61 -6.59 -5.56
N SER A 242 5.21 -7.78 -5.69
CA SER A 242 5.27 -8.77 -4.61
C SER A 242 6.00 -8.28 -3.35
N SER A 243 6.92 -7.33 -3.50
CA SER A 243 7.70 -6.70 -2.43
C SER A 243 6.96 -5.53 -1.77
N LYS A 244 5.87 -5.02 -2.34
CA LYS A 244 5.09 -3.93 -1.75
C LYS A 244 4.37 -4.42 -0.50
N ILE A 245 4.48 -3.63 0.56
CA ILE A 245 3.88 -3.92 1.87
C ILE A 245 3.19 -2.66 2.36
N ALA A 246 1.88 -2.73 2.57
CA ALA A 246 1.13 -1.67 3.24
C ALA A 246 1.49 -1.65 4.73
N ARG A 247 1.59 -0.45 5.28
CA ARG A 247 2.35 -0.18 6.48
C ARG A 247 1.65 0.94 7.26
N LEU A 248 1.04 0.63 8.40
CA LEU A 248 0.44 1.64 9.27
C LEU A 248 1.47 2.16 10.26
N ALA A 249 1.73 3.47 10.17
CA ALA A 249 2.54 4.19 11.12
C ALA A 249 1.62 4.87 12.15
N THR A 250 1.92 4.71 13.44
CA THR A 250 1.17 5.36 14.52
C THR A 250 2.12 6.05 15.50
N THR A 251 1.65 7.11 16.15
CA THR A 251 2.37 7.71 17.27
C THR A 251 2.11 6.90 18.53
N ILE A 252 3.12 6.80 19.39
CA ILE A 252 2.98 6.19 20.71
C ILE A 252 2.58 7.29 21.70
N ALA A 253 1.60 7.01 22.57
CA ALA A 253 1.21 7.97 23.61
C ALA A 253 2.41 8.29 24.54
N GLY A 254 2.66 9.58 24.79
CA GLY A 254 3.79 10.03 25.62
C GLY A 254 5.13 10.14 24.89
N ILE A 255 5.22 9.80 23.60
CA ILE A 255 6.45 9.97 22.79
C ILE A 255 6.87 11.44 22.67
N ASP A 256 5.92 12.36 22.82
CA ASP A 256 6.13 13.81 22.89
C ASP A 256 7.00 14.24 24.08
N GLN A 257 7.12 13.41 25.12
CA GLN A 257 8.07 13.67 26.20
C GLN A 257 9.53 13.47 25.74
N LEU A 258 9.75 12.69 24.67
CA LEU A 258 11.10 12.43 24.15
C LEU A 258 11.60 13.57 23.25
N GLN A 259 10.76 14.57 22.91
CA GLN A 259 11.16 15.70 22.06
C GLN A 259 12.40 16.43 22.59
N ILE A 260 12.55 16.50 23.92
CA ILE A 260 13.72 17.11 24.59
C ILE A 260 15.03 16.45 24.13
N ILE A 261 15.04 15.13 23.95
CA ILE A 261 16.24 14.39 23.53
C ILE A 261 16.72 14.84 22.14
N TYR A 262 15.80 15.02 21.19
CA TYR A 262 16.15 15.52 19.85
C TYR A 262 16.74 16.92 19.91
N HIS A 263 16.15 17.82 20.71
CA HIS A 263 16.66 19.18 20.85
C HIS A 263 18.04 19.21 21.50
N VAL A 264 18.27 18.40 22.54
CA VAL A 264 19.57 18.29 23.22
C VAL A 264 20.64 17.73 22.28
N LEU A 265 20.32 16.68 21.52
CA LEU A 265 21.22 16.11 20.52
C LEU A 265 21.55 17.13 19.42
N TRP A 266 20.53 17.81 18.89
CA TRP A 266 20.73 18.82 17.84
C TRP A 266 21.54 20.02 18.33
N HIS A 267 21.26 20.50 19.54
CA HIS A 267 22.01 21.58 20.18
C HIS A 267 23.49 21.18 20.37
N GLU A 268 23.76 19.98 20.87
CA GLU A 268 25.13 19.53 21.07
C GLU A 268 25.86 19.34 19.73
N LEU A 269 25.18 18.76 18.73
CA LEU A 269 25.73 18.59 17.38
C LEU A 269 26.10 19.95 16.74
N THR A 270 25.22 20.93 16.83
CA THR A 270 25.50 22.29 16.30
C THR A 270 26.57 23.03 17.12
N THR A 271 26.66 22.76 18.42
CA THR A 271 27.70 23.33 19.29
C THR A 271 29.08 22.76 18.97
N ILE A 272 29.18 21.42 18.83
CA ILE A 272 30.45 20.78 18.54
C ILE A 272 30.91 21.10 17.12
N SER A 273 30.00 21.17 16.14
CA SER A 273 30.36 21.51 14.76
C SER A 273 30.95 22.91 14.63
N GLN A 274 30.50 23.87 15.45
CA GLN A 274 31.09 25.22 15.52
C GLN A 274 32.48 25.26 16.18
N ARG A 275 32.85 24.22 16.92
CA ARG A 275 34.14 24.11 17.64
C ARG A 275 35.17 23.28 16.88
N ILE A 276 34.75 22.62 15.81
CA ILE A 276 35.62 21.81 14.96
C ILE A 276 36.13 22.67 13.83
N MET A 277 37.45 22.62 13.61
CA MET A 277 38.09 23.25 12.46
C MET A 277 39.03 22.26 11.78
N GLU A 278 39.18 22.41 10.48
CA GLU A 278 40.15 21.65 9.69
C GLU A 278 41.36 22.54 9.39
N PHE A 279 42.55 22.08 9.78
CA PHE A 279 43.83 22.70 9.43
C PHE A 279 44.78 21.61 8.94
N ASP A 280 45.47 21.84 7.82
CA ASP A 280 46.48 20.93 7.26
C ASP A 280 46.04 19.46 7.22
N GLU A 281 44.83 19.19 6.69
CA GLU A 281 44.21 17.86 6.56
C GLU A 281 43.95 17.13 7.89
N LYS A 282 43.95 17.86 9.02
CA LYS A 282 43.63 17.36 10.35
C LYS A 282 42.45 18.10 10.96
N PHE A 283 41.62 17.37 11.69
CA PHE A 283 40.50 17.96 12.41
C PHE A 283 40.90 18.29 13.85
N TYR A 284 40.46 19.45 14.32
CA TYR A 284 40.76 19.97 15.65
C TYR A 284 39.47 20.35 16.34
N LEU A 285 39.21 19.76 17.51
CA LEU A 285 38.14 20.19 18.40
C LEU A 285 38.70 21.19 19.41
N PHE A 286 38.17 22.42 19.47
CA PHE A 286 38.62 23.44 20.42
C PHE A 286 37.67 23.63 21.61
N TYR A 287 38.25 23.82 22.79
CA TYR A 287 37.54 24.09 24.05
C TYR A 287 37.33 25.59 24.24
N GLY A 288 36.43 26.19 23.47
CA GLY A 288 36.15 27.61 23.58
C GLY A 288 35.17 28.12 22.53
N LYS A 289 34.98 29.44 22.51
CA LYS A 289 34.19 30.11 21.49
C LYS A 289 35.10 30.48 20.33
N ILE A 290 34.75 30.00 19.13
CA ILE A 290 35.44 30.38 17.91
C ILE A 290 34.70 31.55 17.25
N SER A 291 35.44 32.55 16.79
CA SER A 291 34.91 33.69 16.04
C SER A 291 35.84 34.06 14.89
N PHE A 292 35.29 34.73 13.88
CA PHE A 292 36.03 35.18 12.71
C PHE A 292 36.11 36.70 12.72
N GLN A 293 37.31 37.26 12.68
CA GLN A 293 37.55 38.72 12.59
C GLN A 293 38.73 38.99 11.67
N ASN A 294 38.56 39.86 10.67
CA ASN A 294 39.63 40.28 9.74
C ASN A 294 40.43 39.10 9.15
N GLU A 295 39.72 38.11 8.60
CA GLU A 295 40.30 36.87 8.03
C GLU A 295 41.04 35.96 9.02
N LYS A 296 41.03 36.29 10.31
CA LYS A 296 41.64 35.50 11.38
C LYS A 296 40.61 34.74 12.19
N ILE A 297 41.00 33.53 12.57
CA ILE A 297 40.22 32.66 13.45
C ILE A 297 40.65 32.95 14.88
N ILE A 298 39.71 33.36 15.71
CA ILE A 298 39.93 33.75 17.08
C ILE A 298 39.31 32.71 18.00
N LEU A 299 40.08 32.20 18.96
CA LEU A 299 39.59 31.32 20.03
C LEU A 299 39.57 32.06 21.36
N GLU A 300 38.40 32.15 21.98
CA GLU A 300 38.23 32.61 23.37
C GLU A 300 37.98 31.38 24.25
N TYR A 301 38.91 31.07 25.14
CA TYR A 301 38.87 29.86 25.98
C TYR A 301 39.09 30.21 27.45
N THR A 302 38.70 29.29 28.34
CA THR A 302 38.92 29.45 29.78
C THR A 302 40.12 28.60 30.19
N ASN A 303 41.17 29.22 30.72
CA ASN A 303 42.36 28.52 31.17
C ASN A 303 42.11 27.76 32.49
N GLU A 304 43.09 26.97 32.93
CA GLU A 304 43.03 26.20 34.19
C GLU A 304 42.80 27.08 35.43
N ARG A 305 43.14 28.37 35.34
CA ARG A 305 42.93 29.37 36.41
C ARG A 305 41.55 30.05 36.34
N LYS A 306 40.64 29.56 35.50
CA LYS A 306 39.30 30.12 35.24
C LYS A 306 39.31 31.56 34.70
N GLN A 307 40.38 31.95 34.02
CA GLN A 307 40.49 33.24 33.33
C GLN A 307 40.25 33.05 31.83
N THR A 308 39.54 34.01 31.24
CA THR A 308 39.30 34.03 29.79
C THR A 308 40.55 34.51 29.09
N GLU A 309 41.11 33.67 28.23
CA GLU A 309 42.23 33.98 27.35
C GLU A 309 41.76 34.00 25.89
N LYS A 310 42.49 34.74 25.06
CA LYS A 310 42.15 34.96 23.66
C LYS A 310 43.35 34.68 22.76
N ILE A 311 43.18 33.77 21.81
CA ILE A 311 44.13 33.51 20.73
C ILE A 311 43.63 34.28 19.50
N SER A 312 44.44 35.22 19.02
CA SER A 312 44.08 36.12 17.91
C SER A 312 44.21 35.51 16.52
N ASP A 313 44.99 34.44 16.38
CA ASP A 313 45.17 33.70 15.12
C ASP A 313 45.37 32.21 15.43
N LEU A 314 44.27 31.46 15.40
CA LEU A 314 44.25 30.05 15.79
C LEU A 314 45.04 29.18 14.80
N LYS A 315 45.05 29.54 13.51
CA LYS A 315 45.77 28.80 12.47
C LYS A 315 47.28 28.90 12.68
N ASP A 316 47.78 30.12 12.86
CA ASP A 316 49.22 30.34 13.16
C ASP A 316 49.63 29.73 14.50
N TYR A 317 48.76 29.78 15.51
CA TYR A 317 49.02 29.19 16.82
C TYR A 317 49.19 27.66 16.73
N VAL A 318 48.29 26.97 16.04
CA VAL A 318 48.34 25.51 15.84
C VAL A 318 49.55 25.11 14.99
N ALA A 319 49.92 25.90 13.98
CA ALA A 319 51.11 25.63 13.17
C ALA A 319 52.43 25.71 13.98
N ARG A 320 52.48 26.57 15.01
CA ARG A 320 53.69 26.77 15.85
C ARG A 320 53.75 25.87 17.08
N THR A 321 52.62 25.34 17.53
CA THR A 321 52.50 24.65 18.82
C THR A 321 52.21 23.17 18.62
N LEU A 322 53.11 22.31 19.12
CA LEU A 322 52.98 20.85 19.03
C LEU A 322 51.95 20.26 20.00
N ASP A 323 51.72 20.91 21.15
CA ASP A 323 50.74 20.51 22.16
C ASP A 323 49.59 21.52 22.25
N ILE A 324 48.38 21.06 21.98
CA ILE A 324 47.16 21.86 22.05
C ILE A 324 46.18 21.34 23.12
N SER A 325 46.61 20.42 23.98
CA SER A 325 45.73 19.70 24.92
C SER A 325 44.97 20.63 25.88
N HIS A 326 45.54 21.81 26.17
CA HIS A 326 44.93 22.86 27.01
C HIS A 326 43.83 23.66 26.31
N ILE A 327 43.81 23.68 24.97
CA ILE A 327 42.82 24.42 24.16
C ILE A 327 41.96 23.53 23.29
N GLY A 328 42.26 22.24 23.17
CA GLY A 328 41.54 21.34 22.29
C GLY A 328 42.11 19.93 22.20
N LYS A 329 41.63 19.18 21.21
CA LYS A 329 42.05 17.81 20.90
C LYS A 329 42.25 17.65 19.39
N ILE A 330 43.32 16.96 19.01
CA ILE A 330 43.61 16.57 17.63
C ILE A 330 42.82 15.30 17.28
N ILE A 331 42.23 15.28 16.09
CA ILE A 331 41.54 14.14 15.49
C ILE A 331 42.30 13.81 14.20
N THR A 332 42.93 12.64 14.17
CA THR A 332 44.05 12.33 13.28
C THR A 332 43.63 11.90 11.87
N ASN A 333 42.37 11.47 11.65
CA ASN A 333 41.82 11.13 10.33
C ASN A 333 40.27 11.22 10.29
N SER A 334 39.67 11.04 9.10
CA SER A 334 38.20 11.11 8.87
C SER A 334 37.41 9.98 9.54
N ASP A 335 37.94 8.75 9.54
CA ASP A 335 37.25 7.61 10.15
C ASP A 335 37.18 7.75 11.68
N GLU A 336 38.25 8.28 12.29
CA GLU A 336 38.29 8.63 13.71
C GLU A 336 37.37 9.81 14.03
N PHE A 337 37.21 10.76 13.11
CA PHE A 337 36.29 11.88 13.28
C PHE A 337 34.85 11.41 13.44
N ASP A 338 34.41 10.55 12.53
CA ASP A 338 33.05 10.02 12.53
C ASP A 338 32.72 9.19 13.78
N VAL A 339 33.67 8.38 14.22
CA VAL A 339 33.56 7.61 15.47
C VAL A 339 33.55 8.55 16.67
N PHE A 340 34.44 9.55 16.67
CA PHE A 340 34.56 10.52 17.75
C PHE A 340 33.27 11.32 17.97
N ILE A 341 32.65 11.84 16.90
CA ILE A 341 31.41 12.62 17.01
C ILE A 341 30.28 11.74 17.58
N ARG A 342 30.14 10.51 17.08
CA ARG A 342 29.11 9.58 17.55
C ARG A 342 29.29 9.24 19.03
N ASP A 343 30.52 8.95 19.46
CA ASP A 343 30.80 8.64 20.86
C ASP A 343 30.65 9.85 21.77
N HIS A 344 31.06 11.04 21.32
CA HIS A 344 30.84 12.29 22.04
C HIS A 344 29.35 12.55 22.29
N LEU A 345 28.53 12.51 21.22
CA LEU A 345 27.09 12.73 21.33
C LEU A 345 26.41 11.67 22.22
N ARG A 346 26.81 10.40 22.09
CA ARG A 346 26.30 9.31 22.92
C ARG A 346 26.63 9.52 24.39
N ASN A 347 27.85 9.90 24.71
CA ASN A 347 28.27 10.17 26.09
C ASN A 347 27.53 11.38 26.65
N TYR A 348 27.42 12.47 25.88
CA TYR A 348 26.73 13.68 26.29
C TYR A 348 25.26 13.42 26.61
N ILE A 349 24.52 12.78 25.69
CA ILE A 349 23.08 12.53 25.91
C ILE A 349 22.84 11.56 27.07
N THR A 350 23.70 10.55 27.25
CA THR A 350 23.60 9.60 28.36
C THR A 350 23.81 10.31 29.71
N GLN A 351 24.79 11.22 29.78
CA GLN A 351 25.01 12.02 30.99
C GLN A 351 23.84 12.98 31.25
N TYR A 352 23.31 13.60 30.20
CA TYR A 352 22.16 14.52 30.30
C TYR A 352 20.92 13.79 30.83
N ILE A 353 20.57 12.63 30.27
CA ILE A 353 19.45 11.80 30.73
C ILE A 353 19.63 11.38 32.20
N ASN A 354 20.86 11.03 32.61
CA ASN A 354 21.09 10.59 33.99
C ASN A 354 21.04 11.73 35.02
N LYS A 355 21.29 12.98 34.62
CA LYS A 355 21.43 14.13 35.55
C LYS A 355 20.26 15.11 35.49
N GLU A 356 19.81 15.47 34.28
CA GLU A 356 18.91 16.59 34.05
C GLU A 356 17.52 16.16 33.57
N TYR A 357 17.41 15.01 32.89
CA TYR A 357 16.15 14.56 32.32
C TYR A 357 15.81 13.10 32.60
N GLN A 358 14.88 12.88 33.53
CA GLN A 358 14.42 11.53 33.84
C GLN A 358 13.42 11.01 32.79
N VAL A 359 13.89 10.11 31.93
CA VAL A 359 13.04 9.39 30.97
C VAL A 359 12.01 8.54 31.72
N PRO A 360 10.73 8.54 31.31
CA PRO A 360 9.71 7.67 31.90
C PRO A 360 10.14 6.20 31.85
N LYS A 361 9.90 5.45 32.94
CA LYS A 361 10.41 4.08 33.11
C LYS A 361 10.08 3.14 31.94
N ASN A 362 8.89 3.29 31.36
CA ASN A 362 8.42 2.49 30.22
C ASN A 362 9.17 2.79 28.91
N PHE A 363 9.81 3.95 28.78
CA PHE A 363 10.57 4.34 27.59
C PHE A 363 12.08 4.12 27.71
N VAL A 364 12.63 3.83 28.90
CA VAL A 364 14.09 3.72 29.10
C VAL A 364 14.73 2.70 28.14
N GLY A 365 14.16 1.49 28.04
CA GLY A 365 14.67 0.46 27.12
C GLY A 365 14.60 0.89 25.65
N PHE A 366 13.51 1.57 25.27
CA PHE A 366 13.32 2.09 23.92
C PHE A 366 14.33 3.21 23.59
N VAL A 367 14.50 4.18 24.48
CA VAL A 367 15.45 5.30 24.31
C VAL A 367 16.87 4.79 24.15
N ASN A 368 17.30 3.84 24.99
CA ASN A 368 18.65 3.27 24.89
C ASN A 368 18.91 2.59 23.54
N LEU A 369 17.89 1.94 22.96
CA LEU A 369 17.99 1.33 21.63
C LEU A 369 17.97 2.36 20.50
N GLN A 370 17.29 3.49 20.69
CA GLN A 370 17.13 4.53 19.67
C GLN A 370 18.26 5.55 19.61
N ILE A 371 18.95 5.83 20.73
CA ILE A 371 20.03 6.82 20.79
C ILE A 371 21.03 6.69 19.63
N PRO A 372 21.58 5.50 19.30
CA PRO A 372 22.50 5.38 18.16
C PRO A 372 21.87 5.83 16.83
N ARG A 373 20.62 5.46 16.57
CA ARG A 373 19.90 5.80 15.34
C ARG A 373 19.53 7.29 15.27
N TRP A 374 19.16 7.87 16.40
CA TRP A 374 18.91 9.30 16.50
C TRP A 374 20.19 10.11 16.27
N ILE A 375 21.33 9.64 16.76
CA ILE A 375 22.64 10.27 16.48
C ILE A 375 22.93 10.21 14.98
N ASP A 376 22.82 9.03 14.36
CA ASP A 376 23.05 8.89 12.92
C ASP A 376 22.10 9.78 12.11
N SER A 377 20.82 9.81 12.47
CA SER A 377 19.82 10.67 11.83
C SER A 377 20.06 12.17 12.03
N ALA A 378 20.60 12.59 13.18
CA ALA A 378 20.98 13.97 13.42
C ALA A 378 22.16 14.39 12.52
N LEU A 379 23.16 13.52 12.37
CA LEU A 379 24.30 13.74 11.47
C LEU A 379 23.83 13.85 10.01
N ILE A 380 23.00 12.91 9.57
CA ILE A 380 22.41 12.94 8.22
C ILE A 380 21.58 14.23 8.01
N ALA A 381 20.75 14.63 8.99
CA ALA A 381 19.97 15.86 8.90
C ALA A 381 20.86 17.12 8.82
N TYR A 382 22.02 17.10 9.50
CA TYR A 382 22.99 18.18 9.44
C TYR A 382 23.55 18.35 8.02
N GLU A 383 23.87 17.26 7.34
CA GLU A 383 24.38 17.24 5.97
C GLU A 383 23.31 17.55 4.90
N TYR A 384 22.06 17.11 5.11
CA TYR A 384 20.99 17.23 4.13
C TYR A 384 20.67 18.68 3.76
N GLN A 385 20.64 18.96 2.46
CA GLN A 385 20.39 20.29 1.89
C GLN A 385 18.96 20.44 1.38
N GLU A 386 18.36 21.60 1.66
CA GLU A 386 17.07 22.02 1.09
C GLU A 386 17.20 22.21 -0.43
N ASN A 387 16.14 21.86 -1.18
CA ASN A 387 16.05 21.82 -2.64
C ASN A 387 16.92 20.76 -3.32
N VAL A 388 17.55 19.89 -2.54
CA VAL A 388 18.27 18.70 -3.03
C VAL A 388 17.61 17.45 -2.47
N HIS A 389 17.67 17.28 -1.14
CA HIS A 389 17.18 16.08 -0.45
C HIS A 389 15.72 16.22 -0.01
N TYR A 390 15.28 17.45 0.26
CA TYR A 390 13.92 17.80 0.66
C TYR A 390 13.57 19.21 0.23
N VAL A 391 12.28 19.52 0.24
CA VAL A 391 11.77 20.90 0.09
C VAL A 391 10.98 21.28 1.34
N VAL A 392 11.04 22.56 1.72
CA VAL A 392 10.18 23.12 2.77
C VAL A 392 9.01 23.84 2.10
N HIS A 393 7.79 23.38 2.33
CA HIS A 393 6.59 23.96 1.73
C HIS A 393 5.46 24.06 2.76
N ASN A 394 4.92 25.27 2.94
CA ASN A 394 3.88 25.58 3.94
C ASN A 394 4.26 25.13 5.37
N GLY A 395 5.53 25.30 5.75
CA GLY A 395 6.03 24.89 7.06
C GLY A 395 6.13 23.37 7.27
N LEU A 396 6.06 22.58 6.19
CA LEU A 396 6.22 21.13 6.20
C LEU A 396 7.45 20.72 5.39
N ILE A 397 8.17 19.74 5.89
CA ILE A 397 9.31 19.13 5.19
C ILE A 397 8.79 18.01 4.31
N LYS A 398 9.18 18.01 3.04
CA LYS A 398 8.78 17.00 2.07
C LYS A 398 10.01 16.35 1.43
N PRO A 399 10.18 15.03 1.54
CA PRO A 399 11.24 14.31 0.86
C PRO A 399 11.21 14.50 -0.66
N VAL A 400 12.39 14.57 -1.25
CA VAL A 400 12.58 14.49 -2.70
C VAL A 400 13.31 13.20 -3.00
N ASP A 401 12.78 12.41 -3.94
CA ASP A 401 13.49 11.24 -4.46
C ASP A 401 14.61 11.68 -5.40
N PHE A 402 15.69 12.21 -4.82
CA PHE A 402 16.79 12.83 -5.56
C PHE A 402 17.50 11.84 -6.48
N ASP A 403 17.74 10.60 -6.02
CA ASP A 403 18.56 9.62 -6.75
C ASP A 403 17.85 8.99 -7.94
N SER A 404 16.50 9.01 -7.99
CA SER A 404 15.75 8.28 -9.02
C SER A 404 14.87 9.17 -9.90
N THR A 405 13.94 9.93 -9.32
CA THR A 405 12.84 10.55 -10.11
C THR A 405 12.70 12.06 -9.96
N GLY A 406 13.29 12.65 -8.91
CA GLY A 406 13.08 14.05 -8.53
C GLY A 406 11.66 14.35 -8.03
N ILE A 407 10.81 13.33 -7.85
CA ILE A 407 9.42 13.52 -7.43
C ILE A 407 9.38 13.88 -5.94
N ILE A 408 8.60 14.91 -5.62
CA ILE A 408 8.32 15.32 -4.23
C ILE A 408 7.33 14.33 -3.61
N GLN A 409 7.73 13.69 -2.52
CA GLN A 409 6.91 12.73 -1.79
C GLN A 409 6.06 13.43 -0.72
N ASN A 410 4.91 13.98 -1.14
CA ASN A 410 4.04 14.82 -0.29
C ASN A 410 3.53 14.17 1.01
N PHE A 411 3.51 12.84 1.10
CA PHE A 411 2.95 12.08 2.23
C PHE A 411 3.98 11.19 2.93
N SER A 412 5.26 11.31 2.57
CA SER A 412 6.34 10.51 3.16
C SER A 412 7.05 11.29 4.26
N ASN A 413 7.36 10.60 5.34
CA ASN A 413 8.24 11.08 6.41
C ASN A 413 9.37 10.08 6.60
N TRP A 414 10.56 10.55 6.98
CA TRP A 414 11.66 9.67 7.40
C TRP A 414 11.43 9.15 8.82
N SER A 415 11.96 7.96 9.09
CA SER A 415 11.93 7.29 10.39
C SER A 415 13.15 7.64 11.25
N ASP A 416 13.19 7.08 12.47
CA ASP A 416 14.32 7.12 13.40
C ASP A 416 14.80 8.55 13.69
N GLY A 417 13.85 9.49 13.76
CA GLY A 417 14.11 10.88 14.11
C GLY A 417 14.60 11.81 13.00
N LEU A 418 14.99 11.31 11.83
CA LEU A 418 15.56 12.14 10.76
C LEU A 418 14.61 13.28 10.35
N HIS A 419 13.32 12.99 10.21
CA HIS A 419 12.32 14.02 9.88
C HIS A 419 12.20 15.07 10.99
N GLN A 420 12.28 14.66 12.27
CA GLN A 420 12.24 15.56 13.42
C GLN A 420 13.47 16.47 13.46
N PHE A 421 14.67 15.96 13.20
CA PHE A 421 15.89 16.78 13.16
C PHE A 421 15.85 17.81 12.03
N LEU A 422 15.34 17.44 10.85
CA LEU A 422 15.13 18.40 9.76
C LEU A 422 14.13 19.49 10.15
N GLN A 423 13.06 19.16 10.90
CA GLN A 423 12.13 20.16 11.41
C GLN A 423 12.82 21.13 12.38
N ILE A 424 13.66 20.61 13.29
CA ILE A 424 14.47 21.44 14.19
C ILE A 424 15.43 22.34 13.41
N LYS A 425 16.12 21.79 12.38
CA LYS A 425 17.03 22.54 11.50
C LYS A 425 16.38 23.79 10.88
N HIS A 426 15.09 23.71 10.57
CA HIS A 426 14.31 24.80 9.96
C HIS A 426 13.45 25.59 10.95
N ASN A 427 13.65 25.39 12.26
CA ASN A 427 12.85 26.02 13.32
C ASN A 427 11.33 25.79 13.14
N LEU A 428 10.95 24.62 12.61
CA LEU A 428 9.56 24.23 12.41
C LEU A 428 8.99 23.53 13.65
N LYS A 429 7.66 23.51 13.76
CA LYS A 429 6.99 22.75 14.83
C LYS A 429 7.29 21.27 14.68
N MET A 430 7.91 20.68 15.70
CA MET A 430 8.26 19.27 15.70
C MET A 430 7.01 18.39 15.81
N THR A 431 6.90 17.40 14.93
CA THR A 431 5.87 16.36 15.02
C THR A 431 6.38 15.17 15.83
N SER A 432 5.46 14.45 16.49
CA SER A 432 5.81 13.20 17.16
C SER A 432 6.28 12.15 16.16
N GLU A 433 7.32 11.39 16.53
CA GLU A 433 7.79 10.27 15.72
C GLU A 433 6.70 9.20 15.59
N THR A 434 6.52 8.68 14.37
CA THR A 434 5.58 7.61 14.07
C THR A 434 6.32 6.29 13.88
N PHE A 435 5.80 5.21 14.44
CA PHE A 435 6.39 3.88 14.37
C PHE A 435 5.53 2.95 13.54
N MET A 436 6.21 2.07 12.80
CA MET A 436 5.55 1.02 12.05
C MET A 436 5.08 -0.07 13.02
N THR A 437 3.80 -0.09 13.35
CA THR A 437 3.24 -1.07 14.28
C THR A 437 2.68 -2.29 13.56
N ASN A 438 2.09 -2.08 12.37
CA ASN A 438 1.37 -3.11 11.65
C ASN A 438 1.65 -3.01 10.15
N PHE A 439 1.72 -4.16 9.50
CA PHE A 439 1.96 -4.24 8.08
C PHE A 439 1.19 -5.42 7.48
N LEU A 440 0.85 -5.29 6.20
CA LEU A 440 0.17 -6.33 5.43
C LEU A 440 0.74 -6.36 4.02
N SER A 441 1.27 -7.52 3.62
CA SER A 441 1.75 -7.74 2.25
C SER A 441 0.61 -8.12 1.32
N ASN A 442 0.83 -8.03 -0.01
CA ASN A 442 -0.15 -8.46 -1.03
C ASN A 442 -0.58 -9.89 -0.78
N ARG A 443 0.38 -10.81 -0.64
CA ARG A 443 0.10 -12.22 -0.32
C ARG A 443 -0.64 -12.40 0.99
N GLY A 444 -0.30 -11.64 2.04
CA GLY A 444 -0.98 -11.70 3.32
C GLY A 444 -2.45 -11.27 3.22
N TYR A 445 -2.73 -10.25 2.42
CA TYR A 445 -4.08 -9.78 2.14
C TYR A 445 -4.91 -10.82 1.37
N PHE A 446 -4.41 -11.32 0.24
CA PHE A 446 -5.16 -12.27 -0.59
C PHE A 446 -5.47 -13.58 0.13
N LYS A 447 -4.59 -14.04 1.03
CA LYS A 447 -4.84 -15.23 1.88
C LYS A 447 -6.09 -15.10 2.76
N LYS A 448 -6.56 -13.88 3.06
CA LYS A 448 -7.81 -13.67 3.82
C LYS A 448 -9.05 -14.20 3.09
N TYR A 449 -9.02 -14.26 1.75
CA TYR A 449 -10.10 -14.81 0.91
C TYR A 449 -10.05 -16.34 0.77
N ARG A 450 -9.00 -16.98 1.30
CA ARG A 450 -8.76 -18.43 1.24
C ARG A 450 -8.87 -18.96 -0.20
N THR A 451 -9.98 -19.59 -0.52
CA THR A 451 -10.24 -20.27 -1.79
C THR A 451 -11.11 -19.46 -2.75
N ASN A 452 -11.72 -18.37 -2.28
CA ASN A 452 -12.57 -17.50 -3.07
C ASN A 452 -11.74 -16.35 -3.66
N LEU A 453 -10.71 -16.72 -4.42
CA LEU A 453 -9.81 -15.79 -5.09
C LEU A 453 -9.73 -16.16 -6.57
N PHE A 454 -10.22 -15.28 -7.44
CA PHE A 454 -10.09 -15.43 -8.88
C PHE A 454 -9.21 -14.33 -9.43
N GLY A 455 -8.45 -14.65 -10.47
CA GLY A 455 -7.52 -13.72 -11.06
C GLY A 455 -7.54 -13.77 -12.58
N LEU A 456 -7.42 -12.61 -13.19
CA LEU A 456 -7.26 -12.43 -14.62
C LEU A 456 -5.92 -11.76 -14.91
N THR A 457 -5.29 -12.12 -16.01
CA THR A 457 -4.08 -11.46 -16.49
C THR A 457 -3.96 -11.58 -18.00
N GLY A 458 -3.23 -10.65 -18.63
CA GLY A 458 -2.85 -10.75 -20.03
C GLY A 458 -1.74 -11.78 -20.26
N THR A 459 -0.91 -12.01 -19.26
CA THR A 459 0.27 -12.86 -19.35
C THR A 459 0.53 -13.56 -18.01
N LEU A 460 0.57 -14.89 -18.02
CA LEU A 460 0.98 -15.65 -16.82
C LEU A 460 2.51 -15.74 -16.66
N GLY A 461 3.26 -15.15 -17.60
CA GLY A 461 4.72 -15.11 -17.59
C GLY A 461 5.37 -16.51 -17.70
N SER A 462 6.56 -16.63 -17.11
CA SER A 462 7.38 -17.85 -17.14
C SER A 462 6.86 -18.97 -16.23
N ASP A 463 7.38 -20.20 -16.37
CA ASP A 463 7.07 -21.33 -15.46
C ASP A 463 7.35 -21.00 -13.99
N ALA A 464 8.41 -20.22 -13.73
CA ALA A 464 8.74 -19.76 -12.39
C ALA A 464 7.65 -18.84 -11.83
N SER A 465 7.16 -17.90 -12.65
CA SER A 465 6.05 -16.98 -12.32
C SER A 465 4.79 -17.76 -11.97
N ARG A 466 4.41 -18.73 -12.82
CA ARG A 466 3.28 -19.63 -12.57
C ARG A 466 3.41 -20.43 -11.28
N LYS A 467 4.61 -20.94 -10.96
CA LYS A 467 4.89 -21.64 -9.69
C LYS A 467 4.81 -20.75 -8.45
N VAL A 468 5.05 -19.44 -8.57
CA VAL A 468 4.86 -18.49 -7.47
C VAL A 468 3.38 -18.25 -7.23
N LEU A 469 2.63 -18.03 -8.31
CA LEU A 469 1.19 -17.76 -8.28
C LEU A 469 0.38 -18.93 -7.68
N THR A 470 0.78 -20.18 -7.90
CA THR A 470 0.10 -21.36 -7.30
C THR A 470 0.29 -21.50 -5.78
N LYS A 471 1.21 -20.72 -5.17
CA LYS A 471 1.47 -20.74 -3.71
C LYS A 471 0.75 -19.63 -2.94
N VAL A 472 0.09 -18.73 -3.65
CA VAL A 472 -0.77 -17.68 -3.08
C VAL A 472 -2.14 -18.30 -2.83
#